data_AF-A0A3D5GFD9-F1
#
_entry.id   AF-A0A3D5GFD9-F1
#
_cell.length_a   1.000
_cell.length_b   1.000
_cell.length_c   1.000
_cell.angle_alpha   90.00
_cell.angle_beta   90.00
_cell.angle_gamma   90.00
#
_symmetry.space_group_name_H-M   'P 1'
#
loop_
_entity.id
_entity.type
_entity.pdbx_description
1 polymer ?
#
loop_
_entity_poly.entity_id
_entity_poly.type
_entity_poly.pdbx_seq_one_letter_code
_entity_poly.pdbx_strand_id
1 'polypeptide(L)'
;MFINTPTNPVLAYSCTETVFRIATWQIDPHVAQIVAVTGPGPTTDEVVDLVDELRQRGIRTLMTSALTAGDQEAFRLAGFIPYEHLLLLHRSLTVRDQSLFKRRNLLSPSGLRTQPVKVADRDAVLTLDQQAFSHTSPLWQVDHDTLVEATRVTDEHRWRIVRRSRTNAGPAGH
;
A
#
# COMPACT_ATOMS: atom_id res chain seq x y z
N MET A 1 -15.72 -7.27 22.59
CA MET A 1 -15.50 -8.42 21.71
C MET A 1 -16.03 -8.03 20.34
N PHE A 2 -15.19 -7.44 19.50
CA PHE A 2 -15.55 -7.03 18.15
C PHE A 2 -14.95 -8.05 17.19
N ILE A 3 -15.81 -8.88 16.63
CA ILE A 3 -15.47 -9.75 15.52
C ILE A 3 -15.46 -8.81 14.31
N ASN A 4 -14.31 -8.21 14.02
CA ASN A 4 -14.15 -7.44 12.80
C ASN A 4 -13.87 -8.44 11.69
N THR A 5 -14.95 -8.95 11.09
CA THR A 5 -14.89 -9.71 9.85
C THR A 5 -14.27 -8.79 8.79
N PRO A 6 -13.13 -9.14 8.16
CA PRO A 6 -12.65 -8.34 7.04
C PRO A 6 -13.73 -8.38 5.95
N THR A 7 -14.27 -7.21 5.61
CA THR A 7 -15.45 -7.05 4.73
C THR A 7 -15.02 -7.00 3.27
N ASN A 8 -14.09 -7.87 2.89
CA ASN A 8 -13.77 -8.10 1.49
C ASN A 8 -13.31 -9.55 1.36
N PRO A 9 -14.03 -10.43 0.65
CA PRO A 9 -13.55 -11.78 0.45
C PRO A 9 -12.26 -11.71 -0.37
N VAL A 10 -11.13 -11.93 0.30
CA VAL A 10 -9.89 -12.29 -0.36
C VAL A 10 -10.14 -13.66 -0.99
N LEU A 11 -10.40 -13.65 -2.31
CA LEU A 11 -10.50 -14.88 -3.08
C LEU A 11 -9.07 -15.30 -3.39
N ALA A 12 -8.63 -16.40 -2.77
CA ALA A 12 -7.40 -17.07 -3.14
C ALA A 12 -7.71 -17.97 -4.34
N TYR A 13 -7.13 -17.66 -5.50
CA TYR A 13 -7.25 -18.48 -6.70
C TYR A 13 -5.95 -19.23 -6.91
N SER A 14 -6.06 -20.53 -7.16
CA SER A 14 -4.92 -21.36 -7.52
C SER A 14 -5.10 -21.78 -8.96
N CYS A 15 -4.27 -21.23 -9.84
CA CYS A 15 -4.08 -21.77 -11.18
C CYS A 15 -2.71 -22.46 -11.13
N THR A 16 -2.76 -23.78 -11.03
CA THR A 16 -1.69 -24.78 -11.09
C THR A 16 -0.46 -24.69 -10.16
N GLU A 17 0.12 -23.54 -9.86
CA GLU A 17 1.09 -23.32 -8.76
C GLU A 17 1.10 -21.85 -8.26
N THR A 18 0.60 -20.92 -9.08
CA THR A 18 0.52 -19.50 -8.75
C THR A 18 -0.70 -19.23 -7.90
N VAL A 19 -0.48 -18.65 -6.72
CA VAL A 19 -1.54 -18.21 -5.82
C VAL A 19 -1.81 -16.75 -6.06
N PHE A 20 -3.00 -16.46 -6.59
CA PHE A 20 -3.51 -15.10 -6.68
C PHE A 20 -4.35 -14.75 -5.47
N ARG A 21 -4.13 -13.54 -4.96
CA ARG A 21 -5.08 -12.86 -4.10
C ARG A 21 -5.85 -11.85 -4.92
N ILE A 22 -7.17 -11.88 -4.77
CA ILE A 22 -8.08 -10.95 -5.42
C ILE A 22 -8.80 -10.16 -4.33
N ALA A 23 -8.80 -8.85 -4.45
CA ALA A 23 -9.53 -7.94 -3.57
C ALA A 23 -10.35 -6.96 -4.41
N THR A 24 -11.61 -6.72 -4.05
CA THR A 24 -12.39 -5.66 -4.72
C THR A 24 -11.89 -4.29 -4.31
N TRP A 25 -11.95 -3.33 -5.23
CA TRP A 25 -11.52 -1.98 -4.97
C TRP A 25 -12.51 -1.27 -4.06
N GLN A 26 -12.01 -0.58 -3.05
CA GLN A 26 -12.85 0.09 -2.03
C GLN A 26 -13.89 1.07 -2.59
N ILE A 27 -13.59 1.75 -3.70
CA ILE A 27 -14.46 2.79 -4.28
C ILE A 27 -15.48 2.20 -5.26
N ASP A 28 -15.19 1.04 -5.87
CA ASP A 28 -16.05 0.41 -6.86
C ASP A 28 -15.96 -1.12 -6.77
N PRO A 29 -17.03 -1.81 -6.34
CA PRO A 29 -17.05 -3.26 -6.22
C PRO A 29 -16.96 -3.99 -7.56
N HIS A 30 -17.10 -3.28 -8.69
CA HIS A 30 -16.87 -3.81 -10.04
C HIS A 30 -15.42 -3.67 -10.50
N VAL A 31 -14.55 -3.09 -9.68
CA VAL A 31 -13.10 -3.06 -9.90
C VAL A 31 -12.46 -4.07 -8.94
N ALA A 32 -11.53 -4.89 -9.42
CA ALA A 32 -10.76 -5.77 -8.55
C ALA A 32 -9.25 -5.65 -8.81
N GLN A 33 -8.48 -5.77 -7.74
CA GLN A 33 -7.03 -5.88 -7.78
C GLN A 33 -6.62 -7.35 -7.70
N ILE A 34 -5.69 -7.74 -8.58
CA ILE A 34 -5.04 -9.05 -8.62
C ILE A 34 -3.61 -8.89 -8.11
N VAL A 35 -3.23 -9.75 -7.17
CA VAL A 35 -1.89 -9.81 -6.59
C VAL A 35 -1.39 -11.25 -6.69
N ALA A 36 -0.28 -11.48 -7.39
CA ALA A 36 0.43 -12.76 -7.32
C ALA A 36 1.19 -12.82 -5.98
N VAL A 37 0.84 -13.78 -5.12
CA VAL A 37 1.34 -13.85 -3.74
C VAL A 37 2.47 -14.88 -3.60
N THR A 38 2.39 -15.98 -4.34
CA THR A 38 3.33 -17.11 -4.24
C THR A 38 3.24 -17.95 -5.52
N GLY A 39 4.30 -18.70 -5.81
CA GLY A 39 4.38 -19.60 -6.96
C GLY A 39 5.30 -19.05 -8.05
N PRO A 40 5.38 -19.75 -9.19
CA PRO A 40 6.00 -19.20 -10.40
C PRO A 40 5.24 -17.94 -10.86
N GLY A 41 5.87 -17.17 -11.76
CA GLY A 41 5.15 -16.10 -12.46
C GLY A 41 4.00 -16.69 -13.30
N PRO A 42 2.87 -15.99 -13.43
CA PRO A 42 1.70 -16.56 -14.07
C PRO A 42 1.87 -16.71 -15.58
N THR A 43 1.23 -17.74 -16.14
CA THR A 43 1.14 -17.93 -17.59
C THR A 43 -0.03 -17.14 -18.18
N THR A 44 0.00 -16.91 -19.50
CA THR A 44 -1.08 -16.18 -20.19
C THR A 44 -2.44 -16.87 -20.03
N ASP A 45 -2.49 -18.19 -20.16
CA ASP A 45 -3.74 -18.95 -20.07
C ASP A 45 -4.35 -18.85 -18.67
N GLU A 46 -3.52 -18.95 -17.63
CA GLU A 46 -3.95 -18.76 -16.24
C GLU A 46 -4.54 -17.36 -15.99
N VAL A 47 -3.96 -16.32 -16.61
CA VAL A 47 -4.49 -14.96 -16.51
C VAL A 47 -5.82 -14.84 -17.27
N VAL A 48 -5.96 -15.45 -18.45
CA VAL A 48 -7.21 -15.43 -19.23
C VAL A 48 -8.35 -16.12 -18.48
N ASP A 49 -8.11 -17.30 -17.92
CA ASP A 49 -9.09 -18.05 -17.14
C ASP A 49 -9.55 -17.23 -15.91
N LEU A 50 -8.60 -16.60 -15.22
CA LEU A 50 -8.88 -15.72 -14.09
C LEU A 50 -9.74 -14.51 -14.50
N VAL A 51 -9.44 -13.88 -15.64
CA VAL A 51 -10.21 -12.75 -16.17
C VAL A 51 -11.64 -13.16 -16.48
N ASP A 52 -11.84 -14.31 -17.12
CA ASP A 52 -13.17 -14.80 -17.48
C ASP A 52 -14.00 -15.19 -16.26
N GLU A 53 -13.39 -15.79 -15.24
CA GLU A 53 -14.07 -16.06 -13.97
C GLU A 53 -14.52 -14.75 -13.28
N LEU A 54 -13.63 -13.76 -13.19
CA LEU A 54 -13.96 -12.49 -12.54
C LEU A 54 -15.02 -11.71 -13.33
N ARG A 55 -14.99 -11.80 -14.66
CA ARG A 55 -16.05 -11.26 -15.52
C ARG A 55 -17.40 -11.90 -15.22
N GLN A 56 -17.47 -13.22 -15.06
CA GLN A 56 -18.71 -13.92 -14.69
C GLN A 56 -19.24 -13.50 -13.31
N ARG A 57 -18.35 -13.07 -12.42
CA ARG A 57 -18.69 -12.50 -11.10
C ARG A 57 -19.09 -11.02 -11.13
N GLY A 58 -19.15 -10.41 -12.31
CA GLY A 58 -19.59 -9.03 -12.50
C GLY A 58 -18.49 -7.98 -12.31
N ILE A 59 -17.22 -8.39 -12.26
CA ILE A 59 -16.09 -7.47 -12.29
C ILE A 59 -15.92 -6.93 -13.71
N ARG A 60 -15.82 -5.60 -13.82
CA ARG A 60 -15.71 -4.85 -15.08
C ARG A 60 -14.32 -4.32 -15.33
N THR A 61 -13.52 -4.17 -14.28
CA THR A 61 -12.17 -3.63 -14.38
C THR A 61 -11.24 -4.41 -13.48
N LEU A 62 -10.10 -4.80 -14.04
CA LEU A 62 -9.05 -5.52 -13.32
C LEU A 62 -7.80 -4.67 -13.29
N MET A 63 -7.19 -4.59 -12.13
CA MET A 63 -5.92 -3.94 -11.90
C MET A 63 -4.96 -4.95 -11.31
N THR A 64 -3.67 -4.77 -11.56
CA THR A 64 -2.62 -5.60 -10.97
C THR A 64 -1.87 -4.80 -9.90
N SER A 65 -1.30 -5.48 -8.90
CA SER A 65 -0.20 -4.90 -8.15
C SER A 65 1.01 -4.67 -9.07
N ALA A 66 2.02 -3.95 -8.59
CA ALA A 66 3.28 -3.79 -9.32
C ALA A 66 3.81 -5.14 -9.80
N LEU A 67 3.93 -5.30 -11.11
CA LEU A 67 4.41 -6.53 -11.75
C LEU A 67 5.90 -6.46 -12.01
N THR A 68 6.60 -7.58 -11.78
CA THR A 68 7.98 -7.71 -12.26
C THR A 68 8.00 -7.73 -13.80
N ALA A 69 9.15 -7.43 -14.40
CA ALA A 69 9.27 -7.49 -15.86
C ALA A 69 8.95 -8.88 -16.44
N GLY A 70 9.17 -9.95 -15.67
CA GLY A 70 8.85 -11.32 -16.08
C GLY A 70 7.36 -11.60 -16.11
N ASP A 71 6.60 -11.07 -15.15
CA ASP A 71 5.16 -11.33 -15.04
C ASP A 71 4.33 -10.48 -16.03
N GLN A 72 4.86 -9.33 -16.46
CA GLN A 72 4.14 -8.38 -17.33
C GLN A 72 3.66 -9.01 -18.64
N GLU A 73 4.42 -9.93 -19.22
CA GLU A 73 4.13 -10.46 -20.55
C GLU A 73 2.82 -11.27 -20.58
N ALA A 74 2.57 -12.10 -19.56
CA ALA A 74 1.33 -12.87 -19.46
C ALA A 74 0.09 -11.96 -19.38
N PHE A 75 0.16 -10.93 -18.54
CA PHE A 75 -0.93 -9.94 -18.43
C PHE A 75 -1.11 -9.14 -19.71
N ARG A 76 -0.02 -8.73 -20.37
CA ARG A 76 -0.08 -7.99 -21.64
C ARG A 76 -0.75 -8.82 -22.74
N LEU A 77 -0.40 -10.10 -22.84
CA LEU A 77 -1.01 -11.03 -23.81
C LEU A 77 -2.49 -11.30 -23.49
N ALA A 78 -2.87 -11.28 -22.21
CA ALA A 78 -4.27 -11.35 -21.78
C ALA A 78 -5.05 -10.03 -21.96
N GLY A 79 -4.43 -8.99 -22.53
CA GLY A 79 -5.08 -7.72 -22.88
C GLY A 79 -5.00 -6.62 -21.82
N PHE A 80 -4.20 -6.80 -20.77
CA PHE A 80 -3.91 -5.70 -19.84
C PHE A 80 -3.04 -4.65 -20.52
N ILE A 81 -3.33 -3.39 -20.22
CA ILE A 81 -2.55 -2.24 -20.68
C ILE A 81 -1.79 -1.61 -19.50
N PRO A 82 -0.55 -1.15 -19.70
CA PRO A 82 0.18 -0.42 -18.66
C PRO A 82 -0.59 0.83 -18.24
N TYR A 83 -0.86 0.96 -16.94
CA TYR A 83 -1.52 2.13 -16.37
C TYR A 83 -0.50 3.16 -15.85
N GLU A 84 0.43 2.71 -14.99
CA GLU A 84 1.50 3.52 -14.44
C GLU A 84 2.84 2.76 -14.47
N HIS A 85 3.94 3.50 -14.65
CA HIS A 85 5.29 2.94 -14.57
C HIS A 85 5.90 3.30 -13.23
N LEU A 86 6.06 2.30 -12.36
CA LEU A 86 6.62 2.48 -11.03
C LEU A 86 8.12 2.20 -11.03
N LEU A 87 8.88 3.11 -10.41
CA LEU A 87 10.30 2.93 -10.20
C LEU A 87 10.54 2.47 -8.77
N LEU A 88 11.07 1.25 -8.61
CA LEU A 88 11.49 0.76 -7.30
C LEU A 88 12.79 1.44 -6.90
N LEU A 89 12.72 2.29 -5.88
CA LEU A 89 13.90 2.93 -5.32
C LEU A 89 14.54 2.01 -4.27
N HIS A 90 15.70 1.45 -4.58
CA HIS A 90 16.49 0.65 -3.65
C HIS A 90 17.73 1.41 -3.17
N ARG A 91 17.92 1.46 -1.85
CA ARG A 91 19.13 2.01 -1.23
C ARG A 91 19.55 1.16 -0.04
N SER A 92 20.76 0.61 -0.09
CA SER A 92 21.39 -0.02 1.07
C SER A 92 21.71 1.05 2.12
N LEU A 93 21.23 0.84 3.35
CA LEU A 93 21.53 1.72 4.48
C LEU A 93 22.76 1.20 5.22
N THR A 94 23.85 1.96 5.20
CA THR A 94 25.10 1.60 5.90
C THR A 94 25.12 2.12 7.34
N VAL A 95 26.05 1.61 8.15
CA VAL A 95 26.30 2.13 9.52
C VAL A 95 26.64 3.63 9.49
N ARG A 96 27.33 4.09 8.44
CA ARG A 96 27.63 5.53 8.25
C ARG A 96 26.34 6.33 8.03
N ASP A 97 25.40 5.82 7.26
CA ASP A 97 24.09 6.46 7.06
C ASP A 97 23.34 6.61 8.39
N GLN A 98 23.34 5.55 9.22
CA GLN A 98 22.70 5.60 10.55
C GLN A 98 23.28 6.71 11.43
N SER A 99 24.60 6.93 11.36
CA SER A 99 25.27 8.00 12.11
C SER A 99 24.89 9.40 11.61
N LEU A 100 24.72 9.57 10.30
CA LEU A 100 24.28 10.83 9.69
C LEU A 100 22.82 11.14 10.04
N PHE A 101 21.94 10.14 10.01
CA PHE A 101 20.53 10.30 10.39
C PHE A 101 20.36 10.63 11.87
N LYS A 102 21.19 10.06 12.77
CA LYS A 102 21.20 10.46 14.18
C LYS A 102 21.58 11.93 14.35
N ARG A 103 22.60 12.42 13.64
CA ARG A 103 23.00 13.84 13.68
C ARG A 103 21.94 14.76 13.10
N ARG A 104 21.29 14.38 11.99
CA ARG A 104 20.22 15.19 11.37
C ARG A 104 18.95 15.24 12.22
N ASN A 105 18.62 14.18 12.95
CA ASN A 105 17.51 14.22 13.90
C ASN A 105 17.72 15.27 15.00
N LEU A 106 18.96 15.51 15.44
CA LEU A 106 19.30 16.59 16.38
C LEU A 106 19.13 18.00 15.77
N LEU A 107 19.17 18.09 14.44
CA LEU A 107 18.99 19.32 13.66
C LEU A 107 17.55 19.50 13.15
N SER A 108 16.61 18.68 13.62
CA SER A 108 15.20 18.84 13.25
C SER A 108 14.72 20.26 13.56
N PRO A 109 13.96 20.91 12.66
CA PRO A 109 13.42 22.24 12.89
C PRO A 109 12.78 22.32 14.28
N SER A 110 13.11 23.37 15.02
CA SER A 110 12.62 23.57 16.38
C SER A 110 11.09 23.44 16.41
N GLY A 111 10.61 22.54 17.25
CA GLY A 111 9.18 22.31 17.40
C GLY A 111 8.57 21.26 16.48
N LEU A 112 9.33 20.41 15.78
CA LEU A 112 8.80 19.17 15.18
C LEU A 112 9.31 17.95 15.97
N ARG A 113 8.40 17.02 16.30
CA ARG A 113 8.72 15.78 17.00
C ARG A 113 8.09 14.58 16.30
N THR A 114 8.90 13.55 16.12
CA THR A 114 8.45 12.28 15.57
C THR A 114 8.00 11.36 16.70
N GLN A 115 6.75 10.91 16.67
CA GLN A 115 6.14 10.02 17.68
C GLN A 115 5.65 8.72 17.04
N PRO A 116 5.59 7.60 17.78
CA PRO A 116 4.91 6.39 17.30
C PRO A 116 3.44 6.68 16.97
N VAL A 117 2.93 6.07 15.90
CA VAL A 117 1.51 6.10 15.54
C VAL A 117 0.71 5.32 16.58
N LYS A 118 -0.41 5.90 17.04
CA LYS A 118 -1.41 5.23 17.87
C LYS A 118 -2.64 4.85 17.05
N VAL A 119 -3.47 3.95 17.58
CA VAL A 119 -4.75 3.57 16.92
C VAL A 119 -5.63 4.81 16.68
N ALA A 120 -5.69 5.73 17.63
CA ALA A 120 -6.44 6.98 17.52
C ALA A 120 -5.89 7.95 16.45
N ASP A 121 -4.69 7.70 15.92
CA ASP A 121 -4.10 8.53 14.87
C ASP A 121 -4.49 8.05 13.46
N ARG A 122 -5.11 6.87 13.32
CA ARG A 122 -5.39 6.22 12.02
C ARG A 122 -6.31 7.05 11.13
N ASP A 123 -7.40 7.59 11.66
CA ASP A 123 -8.32 8.43 10.88
C ASP A 123 -7.64 9.69 10.34
N ALA A 124 -6.76 10.29 11.16
CA ALA A 124 -5.99 11.46 10.76
C ALA A 124 -4.95 11.12 9.67
N VAL A 125 -4.35 9.93 9.73
CA VAL A 125 -3.44 9.42 8.68
C VAL A 125 -4.19 9.23 7.37
N LEU A 126 -5.37 8.59 7.39
CA LEU A 126 -6.17 8.38 6.19
C LEU A 126 -6.69 9.70 5.60
N THR A 127 -7.08 10.65 6.45
CA THR A 127 -7.46 11.99 5.99
C THR A 127 -6.29 12.69 5.28
N LEU A 128 -5.09 12.60 5.85
CA LEU A 128 -3.88 13.17 5.25
C LEU A 128 -3.54 12.48 3.92
N ASP A 129 -3.67 11.17 3.86
CA ASP A 129 -3.44 10.37 2.66
C ASP A 129 -4.40 10.76 1.53
N GLN A 130 -5.70 10.83 1.83
CA GLN A 130 -6.72 11.33 0.90
C GLN A 130 -6.39 12.74 0.40
N GLN A 131 -6.00 13.65 1.31
CA GLN A 131 -5.61 15.01 0.91
C GLN A 131 -4.40 15.02 -0.03
N ALA A 132 -3.38 14.21 0.26
CA ALA A 132 -2.14 14.15 -0.52
C ALA A 132 -2.36 13.60 -1.94
N PHE A 133 -3.26 12.63 -2.10
CA PHE A 133 -3.46 11.93 -3.38
C PHE A 133 -4.78 12.25 -4.10
N SER A 134 -5.66 13.06 -3.48
CA SER A 134 -6.94 13.49 -4.06
C SER A 134 -6.84 14.08 -5.46
N HIS A 135 -5.74 14.75 -5.77
CA HIS A 135 -5.53 15.43 -7.05
C HIS A 135 -4.64 14.67 -8.04
N THR A 136 -4.05 13.54 -7.63
CA THR A 136 -3.05 12.84 -8.42
C THR A 136 -3.61 11.54 -8.99
N SER A 137 -4.10 10.64 -8.13
CA SER A 137 -4.73 9.39 -8.55
C SER A 137 -5.54 8.81 -7.40
N PRO A 138 -6.82 8.45 -7.62
CA PRO A 138 -7.61 7.69 -6.65
C PRO A 138 -6.99 6.33 -6.29
N LEU A 139 -6.07 5.81 -7.11
CA LEU A 139 -5.39 4.53 -6.86
C LEU A 139 -4.41 4.57 -5.69
N TRP A 140 -3.86 5.74 -5.39
CA TRP A 140 -2.87 5.91 -4.33
C TRP A 140 -3.50 6.17 -2.96
N GLN A 141 -4.82 6.30 -2.89
CA GLN A 141 -5.51 6.50 -1.62
C GLN A 141 -5.64 5.18 -0.87
N VAL A 142 -5.07 5.14 0.32
CA VAL A 142 -5.07 3.98 1.22
C VAL A 142 -6.37 3.99 2.05
N ASP A 143 -6.98 2.83 2.23
CA ASP A 143 -8.10 2.64 3.16
C ASP A 143 -7.68 2.02 4.49
N HIS A 144 -8.65 1.83 5.39
CA HIS A 144 -8.39 1.24 6.70
C HIS A 144 -7.76 -0.17 6.61
N ASP A 145 -8.21 -1.00 5.69
CA ASP A 145 -7.79 -2.40 5.59
C ASP A 145 -6.39 -2.50 4.97
N THR A 146 -6.13 -1.73 3.91
CA THR A 146 -4.83 -1.56 3.27
C THR A 146 -3.81 -0.94 4.23
N LEU A 147 -4.24 0.02 5.06
CA LEU A 147 -3.38 0.60 6.11
C LEU A 147 -2.96 -0.49 7.13
N VAL A 148 -3.89 -1.36 7.55
CA VAL A 148 -3.56 -2.47 8.44
C VAL A 148 -2.69 -3.51 7.74
N GLU A 149 -2.98 -3.84 6.49
CA GLU A 149 -2.17 -4.76 5.68
C GLU A 149 -0.73 -4.25 5.55
N ALA A 150 -0.53 -2.97 5.25
CA ALA A 150 0.77 -2.34 5.09
C ALA A 150 1.65 -2.47 6.35
N THR A 151 1.05 -2.54 7.55
CA THR A 151 1.81 -2.80 8.79
C THR A 151 2.42 -4.20 8.83
N ARG A 152 1.90 -5.16 8.06
CA ARG A 152 2.29 -6.57 8.08
C ARG A 152 3.18 -6.96 6.91
N VAL A 153 3.38 -6.08 5.93
CA VAL A 153 4.19 -6.35 4.72
C VAL A 153 5.67 -6.57 5.06
N THR A 154 6.17 -5.97 6.13
CA THR A 154 7.58 -6.08 6.55
C THR A 154 7.68 -6.62 7.97
N ASP A 155 8.62 -7.55 8.20
CA ASP A 155 8.90 -8.14 9.52
C ASP A 155 9.16 -7.08 10.59
N GLU A 156 9.86 -6.01 10.21
CA GLU A 156 10.08 -4.84 11.05
C GLU A 156 9.38 -3.62 10.46
N HIS A 157 8.43 -3.06 11.21
CA HIS A 157 7.78 -1.80 10.86
C HIS A 157 7.83 -0.84 12.04
N ARG A 158 8.20 0.42 11.77
CA ARG A 158 8.19 1.51 12.75
C ARG A 158 7.37 2.67 12.26
N TRP A 159 6.08 2.59 12.51
CA TRP A 159 5.12 3.62 12.11
C TRP A 159 5.26 4.86 12.99
N ARG A 160 5.51 6.00 12.35
CA ARG A 160 5.78 7.24 13.04
C ARG A 160 5.07 8.42 12.37
N ILE A 161 4.58 9.33 13.19
CA ILE A 161 3.98 10.60 12.78
C ILE A 161 4.85 11.75 13.23
N VAL A 162 4.89 12.80 12.41
CA VAL A 162 5.55 14.06 12.76
C VAL A 162 4.49 15.03 13.26
N ARG A 163 4.68 15.54 14.47
CA ARG A 163 3.81 16.54 15.07
C ARG A 163 4.58 17.80 15.37
N ARG A 164 3.89 18.94 15.31
CA ARG A 164 4.39 20.16 15.90
C ARG A 164 4.37 19.98 17.43
N SER A 165 5.55 20.03 18.06
CA SER A 165 5.66 20.23 19.49
C SER A 165 4.94 21.55 19.80
N ARG A 166 4.03 21.53 20.77
CA ARG A 166 3.66 22.77 21.43
C ARG A 166 4.95 23.30 22.04
N THR A 167 5.52 24.34 21.46
CA THR A 167 6.44 25.20 22.21
C THR A 167 5.59 25.70 23.36
N ASN A 168 5.92 25.30 24.60
CA ASN A 168 5.48 26.10 25.73
C ASN A 168 6.00 27.50 25.43
N ALA A 169 5.10 28.44 25.15
CA ALA A 169 5.46 29.84 25.23
C ALA A 169 6.04 30.01 26.63
N GLY A 170 7.35 30.28 26.71
CA GLY A 170 7.97 30.66 27.97
C GLY A 170 7.21 31.86 28.54
N PRO A 171 7.16 32.04 29.86
CA PRO A 171 6.44 33.15 30.46
C PRO A 171 6.96 34.45 29.84
N ALA A 172 6.04 35.30 29.38
CA ALA A 172 6.36 36.64 28.97
C ALA A 172 7.10 37.31 30.14
N GLY A 173 8.37 37.66 29.93
CA GLY A 173 9.12 38.45 30.89
C GLY A 173 8.41 39.79 31.07
N HIS A 174 8.08 40.10 32.33
CA HIS A 174 7.71 41.43 32.78
C HIS A 174 8.94 42.35 32.82
#